data_AF-A0A7M4DBV0-F1
#
_entry.id   AF-A0A7M4DBV0-F1
#
_cell.length_a   1.000
_cell.length_b   1.000
_cell.length_c   1.000
_cell.angle_alpha   90.00
_cell.angle_beta   90.00
_cell.angle_gamma   90.00
#
_symmetry.space_group_name_H-M   'P 1'
#
loop_
_entity.id
_entity.type
_entity.pdbx_description
1 polymer ?
#
loop_
_entity_poly.entity_id
_entity_poly.type
_entity_poly.pdbx_seq_one_letter_code
_entity_poly.pdbx_strand_id
1 'polypeptide(L)'
;MKFNDNELEYPYKKIATNEKFKIVMFLAPADVLLPIVKTYDFNGKIIDSETLFWGYCGGEPGYYHTEHLQINSSSLITHIDSTWTHEVDADYNEIKGTEKFDLKVIDFVINSDGTIQKKEK
;
A
#
# COMPACT_ATOMS: atom_id res chain seq x y z
N MET A 1 -21.75 -4.68 11.63
CA MET A 1 -20.78 -3.57 11.56
C MET A 1 -20.84 -3.03 10.14
N LYS A 2 -21.35 -1.81 9.94
CA LYS A 2 -21.29 -1.13 8.63
C LYS A 2 -19.92 -0.47 8.55
N PHE A 3 -19.20 -0.68 7.45
CA PHE A 3 -17.79 -0.30 7.37
C PHE A 3 -17.51 1.07 6.73
N ASN A 4 -18.50 1.78 6.15
CA ASN A 4 -18.20 2.96 5.32
C ASN A 4 -19.10 4.17 5.53
N ASP A 5 -18.44 5.32 5.72
CA ASP A 5 -18.87 6.65 5.28
C ASP A 5 -18.26 7.04 3.91
N ASN A 6 -17.35 6.21 3.36
CA ASN A 6 -16.67 6.44 2.07
C ASN A 6 -17.00 5.31 1.07
N GLU A 7 -17.68 5.62 -0.03
CA GLU A 7 -18.27 4.60 -0.93
C GLU A 7 -17.25 3.79 -1.76
N LEU A 8 -15.97 4.18 -1.73
CA LEU A 8 -14.93 3.60 -2.60
C LEU A 8 -13.98 2.62 -1.90
N GLU A 9 -14.14 2.35 -0.61
CA GLU A 9 -13.24 1.47 0.14
C GLU A 9 -13.86 0.12 0.44
N TYR A 10 -13.30 -0.97 -0.09
CA TYR A 10 -13.89 -2.30 0.05
C TYR A 10 -13.09 -3.14 1.06
N PRO A 11 -13.72 -3.68 2.11
CA PRO A 11 -13.02 -4.53 3.07
C PRO A 11 -12.51 -5.78 2.37
N TYR A 12 -11.19 -6.00 2.42
CA TYR A 12 -10.52 -7.11 1.77
C TYR A 12 -10.19 -8.22 2.74
N LYS A 13 -9.54 -7.89 3.87
CA LYS A 13 -9.08 -8.90 4.82
C LYS A 13 -8.98 -8.36 6.24
N LYS A 14 -9.41 -9.17 7.21
CA LYS A 14 -9.09 -8.96 8.62
C LYS A 14 -7.70 -9.49 8.91
N ILE A 15 -6.85 -8.67 9.53
CA ILE A 15 -5.51 -9.08 9.97
C ILE A 15 -5.60 -9.57 11.42
N ALA A 16 -4.86 -10.62 11.75
CA ALA A 16 -4.84 -11.19 13.10
C ALA A 16 -4.26 -10.17 14.10
N THR A 17 -4.81 -10.12 15.32
CA THR A 17 -4.44 -9.15 16.36
C THR A 17 -4.39 -9.84 17.72
N ASN A 18 -3.68 -9.24 18.68
CA ASN A 18 -3.56 -9.67 20.07
C ASN A 18 -4.65 -9.10 21.00
N GLU A 19 -5.87 -8.92 20.48
CA GLU A 19 -7.10 -8.63 21.25
C GLU A 19 -7.28 -7.21 21.80
N LYS A 20 -6.46 -6.21 21.47
CA LYS A 20 -6.74 -4.82 21.92
C LYS A 20 -7.58 -3.99 20.96
N PHE A 21 -7.47 -4.28 19.67
CA PHE A 21 -8.16 -3.60 18.58
C PHE A 21 -8.36 -4.58 17.42
N LYS A 22 -9.15 -4.18 16.43
CA LYS A 22 -9.31 -4.92 15.16
C LYS A 22 -8.52 -4.23 14.06
N ILE A 23 -7.94 -5.02 13.17
CA ILE A 23 -7.22 -4.51 12.00
C ILE A 23 -7.92 -5.03 10.75
N VAL A 24 -8.26 -4.13 9.84
CA VAL A 24 -8.91 -4.48 8.57
C VAL A 24 -8.14 -3.79 7.44
N MET A 25 -7.75 -4.58 6.45
CA MET A 25 -7.26 -4.11 5.17
C MET A 25 -8.44 -3.89 4.24
N PHE A 26 -8.46 -2.73 3.61
CA PHE A 26 -9.37 -2.32 2.56
C PHE A 26 -8.60 -2.19 1.25
N LEU A 27 -9.32 -2.29 0.15
CA LEU A 27 -8.84 -1.98 -1.20
C LEU A 27 -9.75 -0.91 -1.79
N ALA A 28 -9.15 0.13 -2.37
CA ALA A 28 -9.85 1.13 -3.16
C ALA A 28 -9.54 0.94 -4.65
N PRO A 29 -10.52 1.14 -5.55
CA PRO A 29 -10.29 1.01 -6.98
C PRO A 29 -9.48 2.21 -7.51
N ALA A 30 -8.42 1.91 -8.28
CA ALA A 30 -7.72 2.82 -9.19
C ALA A 30 -7.21 1.99 -10.38
N ASP A 31 -6.27 2.51 -11.18
CA ASP A 31 -5.61 1.73 -12.25
C ASP A 31 -4.91 0.48 -11.68
N VAL A 32 -4.50 0.55 -10.42
CA VAL A 32 -4.15 -0.56 -9.54
C VAL A 32 -5.02 -0.54 -8.26
N LEU A 33 -5.20 -1.68 -7.59
CA LEU A 33 -5.95 -1.71 -6.32
C LEU A 33 -5.13 -1.08 -5.20
N LEU A 34 -5.63 -0.01 -4.58
CA LEU A 34 -4.91 0.73 -3.55
C LEU A 34 -5.19 0.18 -2.15
N PRO A 35 -4.17 -0.37 -1.45
CA PRO A 35 -4.33 -0.90 -0.12
C PRO A 35 -4.43 0.20 0.96
N ILE A 36 -5.38 0.03 1.86
CA ILE A 36 -5.59 0.90 3.03
C ILE A 36 -5.67 -0.01 4.25
N VAL A 37 -4.98 0.33 5.34
CA VAL A 37 -5.11 -0.39 6.61
C VAL A 37 -5.75 0.52 7.64
N LYS A 38 -6.79 -0.01 8.27
CA LYS A 38 -7.52 0.66 9.34
C LYS A 38 -7.49 -0.18 10.61
N THR A 39 -7.34 0.50 11.73
CA THR A 39 -7.49 -0.08 13.07
C THR A 39 -8.76 0.44 13.73
N TYR A 40 -9.42 -0.41 14.51
CA TYR A 40 -10.70 -0.10 15.15
C TYR A 40 -10.70 -0.53 16.61
N ASP A 41 -11.35 0.26 17.45
CA ASP A 41 -11.72 -0.19 18.79
C ASP A 41 -12.84 -1.24 18.72
N PHE A 42 -13.20 -1.79 19.88
CA PHE A 42 -14.26 -2.82 19.98
C PHE A 42 -15.68 -2.30 19.73
N ASN A 43 -15.88 -0.98 19.78
CA ASN A 43 -17.15 -0.34 19.44
C ASN A 43 -17.24 -0.04 17.94
N GLY A 44 -16.15 -0.26 17.19
CA GLY A 44 -16.05 0.00 15.77
C GLY A 44 -15.67 1.42 15.39
N LYS A 45 -15.17 2.21 16.34
CA LYS A 45 -14.57 3.50 16.06
C LYS A 45 -13.17 3.30 15.49
N ILE A 46 -12.84 4.03 14.41
CA ILE A 46 -11.48 4.05 13.86
C ILE A 46 -10.52 4.61 14.90
N ILE A 47 -9.43 3.88 15.15
CA ILE A 47 -8.28 4.37 15.94
C ILE A 47 -7.31 5.08 14.98
N ASP A 48 -6.96 4.42 13.88
CA ASP A 48 -6.06 4.96 12.86
C ASP A 48 -6.35 4.39 11.47
N SER A 49 -5.88 5.08 10.42
CA SER A 49 -6.09 4.73 9.03
C SER A 49 -4.93 5.22 8.17
N GLU A 50 -4.26 4.31 7.47
CA GLU A 50 -3.11 4.62 6.63
C GLU A 50 -3.28 4.04 5.23
N THR A 51 -3.07 4.88 4.21
CA THR A 51 -2.93 4.45 2.82
C THR A 51 -1.55 3.86 2.60
N LEU A 52 -1.48 2.64 2.10
CA LEU A 52 -0.21 1.93 1.89
C LEU A 52 0.32 2.14 0.46
N PHE A 53 0.09 3.30 -0.14
CA PHE A 53 0.62 3.70 -1.46
C PHE A 53 1.20 5.12 -1.36
N TRP A 54 2.14 5.50 -2.24
CA TRP A 54 2.83 6.80 -2.14
C TRP A 54 3.17 7.45 -3.47
N GLY A 55 2.63 6.96 -4.58
CA GLY A 55 2.87 7.52 -5.89
C GLY A 55 1.77 7.14 -6.87
N TYR A 56 1.71 7.89 -7.96
CA TYR A 56 0.95 7.47 -9.12
C TYR A 56 1.74 6.37 -9.81
N CYS A 57 1.06 5.27 -10.14
CA CYS A 57 1.62 4.20 -10.96
C CYS A 57 1.47 4.63 -12.41
N GLY A 58 2.59 4.69 -13.15
CA GLY A 58 2.66 5.19 -14.51
C GLY A 58 1.97 4.28 -15.54
N GLY A 59 1.60 4.88 -16.66
CA GLY A 59 1.04 4.22 -17.86
C GLY A 59 1.78 4.62 -19.13
N GLU A 60 2.91 5.32 -18.98
CA GLU A 60 3.72 5.81 -20.09
C GLU A 60 4.60 4.71 -20.70
N PRO A 61 4.91 4.81 -22.00
CA PRO A 61 5.89 3.94 -22.63
C PRO A 61 7.22 3.97 -21.89
N GLY A 62 7.75 2.77 -21.63
CA GLY A 62 9.00 2.58 -20.91
C GLY A 62 8.90 2.67 -19.40
N TYR A 63 7.69 2.69 -18.83
CA TYR A 63 7.47 2.55 -17.39
C TYR A 63 6.92 1.16 -17.06
N TYR A 64 7.59 0.45 -16.14
CA TYR A 64 7.15 -0.82 -15.60
C TYR A 64 7.21 -0.79 -14.08
N HIS A 65 6.19 -1.34 -13.44
CA HIS A 65 6.03 -1.22 -12.00
C HIS A 65 5.42 -2.46 -11.39
N THR A 66 5.90 -2.81 -10.19
CA THR A 66 5.36 -3.91 -9.40
C THR A 66 5.32 -3.52 -7.92
N GLU A 67 4.18 -3.74 -7.28
CA GLU A 67 3.99 -3.56 -5.84
C GLU A 67 3.74 -4.89 -5.14
N HIS A 68 4.40 -5.06 -3.99
CA HIS A 68 4.22 -6.21 -3.13
C HIS A 68 4.02 -5.78 -1.69
N LEU A 69 2.94 -6.24 -1.08
CA LEU A 69 2.70 -6.07 0.35
C LEU A 69 2.86 -7.40 1.08
N GLN A 70 3.72 -7.38 2.09
CA GLN A 70 3.88 -8.47 3.03
C GLN A 70 3.39 -8.05 4.40
N ILE A 71 2.56 -8.89 5.01
CA ILE A 71 2.03 -8.68 6.37
C ILE A 71 2.50 -9.85 7.22
N ASN A 72 3.20 -9.59 8.32
CA ASN A 72 3.65 -10.65 9.23
C ASN A 72 2.81 -10.71 10.51
N SER A 73 3.03 -11.75 11.32
CA SER A 73 2.31 -11.98 12.58
C SER A 73 2.59 -10.92 13.66
N SER A 74 3.63 -10.12 13.50
CA SER A 74 4.01 -9.04 14.41
C SER A 74 3.34 -7.71 14.06
N SER A 75 2.31 -7.73 13.19
CA SER A 75 1.60 -6.53 12.71
C SER A 75 2.53 -5.50 12.05
N LEU A 76 3.64 -5.97 11.48
CA LEU A 76 4.48 -5.22 10.56
C LEU A 76 3.98 -5.49 9.15
N ILE A 77 3.74 -4.41 8.43
CA ILE A 77 3.43 -4.43 7.00
C ILE A 77 4.62 -3.85 6.27
N THR A 78 5.23 -4.62 5.38
CA THR A 78 6.30 -4.15 4.51
C THR A 78 5.72 -3.99 3.11
N HIS A 79 5.79 -2.77 2.59
CA HIS A 79 5.48 -2.48 1.19
C HIS A 79 6.79 -2.35 0.41
N ILE A 80 6.92 -3.13 -0.65
CA ILE A 80 8.02 -3.16 -1.60
C ILE A 80 7.48 -2.67 -2.94
N ASP A 81 8.01 -1.54 -3.40
CA ASP A 81 7.67 -0.89 -4.68
C ASP A 81 8.92 -0.92 -5.56
N SER A 82 8.78 -1.55 -6.72
CA SER A 82 9.86 -1.68 -7.69
C SER A 82 9.44 -1.04 -8.99
N THR A 83 10.22 -0.05 -9.44
CA THR A 83 9.98 0.70 -10.67
C THR A 83 11.17 0.51 -11.61
N TRP A 84 10.89 0.14 -12.86
CA TRP A 84 11.84 0.17 -13.96
C TRP A 84 11.39 1.21 -14.97
N THR A 85 12.29 2.11 -15.36
CA THR A 85 12.01 3.11 -16.38
C THR A 85 13.06 3.10 -17.47
N HIS A 86 12.70 3.42 -18.71
CA HIS A 86 13.64 3.78 -19.77
C HIS A 86 13.04 4.90 -20.63
N GLU A 87 13.90 5.67 -21.30
CA GLU A 87 13.45 6.64 -22.29
C GLU A 87 13.07 5.92 -23.59
N VAL A 88 12.19 6.55 -24.37
CA VAL A 88 11.77 6.07 -25.69
C VAL A 88 12.01 7.14 -26.75
N ASP A 89 12.32 6.71 -27.98
CA ASP A 89 12.44 7.60 -29.13
C ASP A 89 11.05 7.98 -29.70
N ALA A 90 11.05 8.75 -30.80
CA ALA A 90 9.82 9.20 -31.45
C ALA A 90 8.97 8.06 -32.03
N ASP A 91 9.57 6.89 -32.25
CA ASP A 91 8.93 5.68 -32.76
C ASP A 91 8.58 4.68 -31.63
N TYR A 92 8.68 5.12 -30.37
CA TYR A 92 8.46 4.32 -29.16
C TYR A 92 9.44 3.17 -28.95
N ASN A 93 10.62 3.21 -29.59
CA ASN A 93 11.67 2.23 -29.29
C ASN A 93 12.44 2.65 -28.04
N GLU A 94 12.88 1.66 -27.27
CA GLU A 94 13.76 1.88 -26.11
C GLU A 94 15.09 2.52 -26.52
N ILE A 95 15.46 3.60 -25.83
CA ILE A 95 16.80 4.20 -25.93
C ILE A 95 17.72 3.48 -24.95
N LYS A 96 18.56 2.59 -25.49
CA LYS A 96 19.52 1.80 -24.67
C LYS A 96 20.42 2.68 -23.82
N GLY A 97 20.67 2.25 -22.59
CA GLY A 97 21.51 2.98 -21.62
C GLY A 97 20.77 4.04 -20.81
N THR A 98 19.45 4.18 -21.00
CA THR A 98 18.58 5.08 -20.21
C THR A 98 17.78 4.34 -19.14
N GLU A 99 17.99 3.04 -19.01
CA GLU A 99 17.30 2.18 -18.07
C GLU A 99 17.64 2.58 -16.62
N LYS A 100 16.62 2.72 -15.78
CA LYS A 100 16.75 3.00 -14.36
C LYS A 100 15.90 2.01 -13.59
N PHE A 101 16.41 1.63 -12.42
CA PHE A 101 15.70 0.79 -11.48
C PHE A 101 15.68 1.49 -10.13
N ASP A 102 14.49 1.69 -9.60
CA ASP A 102 14.25 2.24 -8.29
C ASP A 102 13.50 1.22 -7.43
N LEU A 103 14.03 0.97 -6.23
CA LEU A 103 13.42 0.11 -5.22
C LEU A 103 13.14 0.94 -3.97
N LYS A 104 11.89 0.97 -3.56
CA LYS A 104 11.49 1.61 -2.31
C LYS A 104 10.85 0.59 -1.38
N VAL A 105 11.34 0.55 -0.15
CA VAL A 105 10.83 -0.33 0.90
C VAL A 105 10.38 0.51 2.07
N ILE A 106 9.10 0.40 2.42
CA ILE A 106 8.51 1.12 3.55
C ILE A 106 7.88 0.12 4.50
N ASP A 107 8.22 0.27 5.77
CA ASP A 107 7.62 -0.50 6.84
C ASP A 107 6.52 0.32 7.52
N PHE A 108 5.36 -0.28 7.74
CA PHE A 108 4.27 0.26 8.54
C PHE A 108 4.11 -0.62 9.77
N VAL A 109 4.33 -0.03 10.94
CA VAL A 109 4.25 -0.72 12.23
C VAL A 109 2.92 -0.36 12.87
N ILE A 110 2.09 -1.37 13.12
CA ILE A 110 0.89 -1.19 13.92
C ILE A 110 1.25 -1.38 15.39
N ASN A 111 1.18 -0.30 16.16
CA ASN A 111 1.58 -0.25 17.55
C ASN A 111 0.53 -0.90 18.47
N SER A 112 0.92 -1.14 19.73
CA SER A 112 0.06 -1.83 20.70
C SER A 112 -1.20 -1.06 21.13
N ASP A 113 -1.27 0.24 20.81
CA ASP A 113 -2.42 1.12 21.03
C ASP A 113 -3.32 1.24 19.79
N GLY A 114 -2.95 0.59 18.68
CA GLY A 114 -3.68 0.64 17.41
C GLY A 114 -3.24 1.77 16.48
N THR A 115 -2.29 2.63 16.86
CA THR A 115 -1.71 3.63 15.94
C THR A 115 -0.82 2.96 14.89
N ILE A 116 -0.71 3.57 13.71
CA ILE A 116 0.08 3.09 12.59
C ILE A 116 1.25 4.07 12.39
N GLN A 117 2.48 3.55 12.40
CA GLN A 117 3.68 4.34 12.17
C GLN A 117 4.37 3.91 10.88
N LYS A 118 4.53 4.85 9.95
CA LYS A 118 5.38 4.70 8.77
C LYS A 118 6.87 4.83 9.13
N LYS A 119 7.69 3.90 8.65
CA LYS A 119 9.15 3.85 8.80
C LYS A 119 9.79 3.63 7.44
N GLU A 120 10.44 4.64 6.92
CA GLU A 120 11.25 4.52 5.70
C GLU A 120 12.60 3.88 6.06
N LYS A 121 13.08 2.99 5.18
CA LYS A 121 14.38 2.33 5.32
C LYS A 121 15.48 3.11 4.62
#